data_AF-A0A917NYU4-F1
#
_entry.id   AF-A0A917NYU4-F1
#
_cell.length_a   1.000
_cell.length_b   1.000
_cell.length_c   1.000
_cell.angle_alpha   90.00
_cell.angle_beta   90.00
_cell.angle_gamma   90.00
#
_symmetry.space_group_name_H-M   'P 1'
#
loop_
_entity.id
_entity.type
_entity.pdbx_description
1 polymer ?
#
loop_
_entity_poly.entity_id
_entity_poly.type
_entity_poly.pdbx_seq_one_letter_code
_entity_poly.pdbx_strand_id
1 'polypeptide(L)'
;MTSARDERLYAWENRVIAPLDRSVVTFNHMQGIVDHVWTAEGLRWPPRVRPRKATKVTLATGSRLAIEAPASLPTWILLHEIAHAMTSTAEGSGAGHGPDFVGIYVRLLVRHCRLDQEMLAETLAAAAIKWNPEATPSFLDPN
;
A
#
# COMPACT_ATOMS: atom_id res chain seq x y z
N MET A 1 1.88 16.22 11.60
CA MET A 1 0.41 16.07 11.75
C MET A 1 -0.06 15.27 10.56
N THR A 2 -0.82 14.21 10.79
CA THR A 2 -1.49 13.42 9.74
C THR A 2 -2.54 14.30 9.07
N SER A 3 -2.68 14.25 7.75
CA SER A 3 -3.68 15.09 7.07
C SER A 3 -5.08 14.50 7.22
N ALA A 4 -6.13 15.31 7.09
CA ALA A 4 -7.51 14.83 7.11
C ALA A 4 -7.83 13.80 6.01
N ARG A 5 -7.03 13.79 4.93
CA ARG A 5 -7.10 12.77 3.86
C ARG A 5 -6.57 11.43 4.37
N ASP A 6 -5.40 11.45 5.01
CA ASP A 6 -4.73 10.24 5.49
C ASP A 6 -5.56 9.60 6.63
N GLU A 7 -6.10 10.41 7.55
CA GLU A 7 -7.01 9.95 8.61
C GLU A 7 -8.25 9.24 8.03
N ARG A 8 -8.80 9.78 6.94
CA ARG A 8 -9.97 9.20 6.28
C ARG A 8 -9.66 7.86 5.64
N LEU A 9 -8.51 7.74 4.99
CA LEU A 9 -8.06 6.48 4.43
C LEU A 9 -7.86 5.43 5.52
N TYR A 10 -7.14 5.78 6.60
CA TYR A 10 -6.94 4.85 7.73
C TYR A 10 -8.26 4.41 8.36
N ALA A 11 -9.23 5.32 8.49
CA ALA A 11 -10.56 4.96 8.99
C ALA A 11 -11.30 4.01 8.03
N TRP A 12 -11.19 4.24 6.71
CA TRP A 12 -11.76 3.35 5.71
C TRP A 12 -11.09 1.97 5.72
N GLU A 13 -9.77 1.89 5.78
CA GLU A 13 -9.02 0.63 5.84
C GLU A 13 -9.44 -0.22 7.04
N ASN A 14 -9.49 0.38 8.23
CA ASN A 14 -9.89 -0.34 9.44
C ASN A 14 -11.36 -0.81 9.40
N ARG A 15 -12.24 -0.04 8.76
CA ARG A 15 -13.67 -0.38 8.67
C ARG A 15 -13.97 -1.40 7.57
N VAL A 16 -13.28 -1.33 6.44
CA VAL A 16 -13.60 -2.09 5.22
C VAL A 16 -12.61 -3.22 4.98
N ILE A 17 -11.30 -2.96 5.06
CA ILE A 17 -10.26 -3.92 4.68
C ILE A 17 -9.92 -4.87 5.82
N ALA A 18 -9.67 -4.33 7.02
CA ALA A 18 -9.26 -5.14 8.17
C ALA A 18 -10.22 -6.29 8.54
N PRO A 19 -11.56 -6.15 8.38
CA PRO A 19 -12.47 -7.28 8.59
C PRO A 19 -12.38 -8.36 7.51
N LEU A 20 -11.99 -8.01 6.28
CA LEU A 20 -11.96 -8.88 5.11
C LEU A 20 -10.62 -9.61 4.94
N ASP A 21 -9.50 -8.97 5.31
CA ASP A 21 -8.17 -9.60 5.34
C ASP A 21 -7.61 -9.65 6.77
N ARG A 22 -7.64 -10.86 7.34
CA ARG A 22 -7.08 -11.14 8.68
C ARG A 22 -5.70 -11.81 8.62
N SER A 23 -5.14 -11.95 7.42
CA SER A 23 -3.83 -12.57 7.28
C SER A 23 -2.73 -11.68 7.85
N VAL A 24 -1.72 -12.32 8.43
CA VAL A 24 -0.57 -11.65 9.06
C VAL A 24 0.70 -12.24 8.47
N VAL A 25 1.65 -11.37 8.13
CA VAL A 25 2.94 -11.73 7.57
C VAL A 25 4.00 -11.55 8.64
N THR A 26 4.85 -12.55 8.84
CA THR A 26 6.04 -12.44 9.69
C THR A 26 7.19 -11.80 8.92
N PHE A 27 8.08 -11.10 9.63
CA PHE A 27 9.17 -10.33 9.01
C PHE A 27 9.99 -11.13 8.00
N ASN A 28 10.31 -12.39 8.34
CA ASN A 28 11.09 -13.29 7.50
C ASN A 28 10.42 -13.62 6.15
N HIS A 29 9.10 -13.44 6.03
CA HIS A 29 8.35 -13.67 4.79
C HIS A 29 8.03 -12.38 4.01
N MET A 30 8.18 -11.20 4.63
CA MET A 30 7.79 -9.93 4.00
C MET A 30 8.54 -9.66 2.71
N GLN A 31 9.86 -9.91 2.66
CA GLN A 31 10.63 -9.69 1.43
C GLN A 31 10.11 -10.58 0.29
N GLY A 32 9.77 -11.84 0.56
CA GLY A 32 9.23 -12.74 -0.46
C GLY A 32 7.88 -12.26 -1.02
N ILE A 33 7.03 -11.68 -0.18
CA ILE A 33 5.76 -11.07 -0.63
C ILE A 33 6.03 -9.82 -1.46
N VAL A 34 6.93 -8.94 -0.99
CA VAL A 34 7.32 -7.74 -1.75
C VAL A 34 7.85 -8.13 -3.13
N ASP A 35 8.76 -9.10 -3.20
CA ASP A 35 9.34 -9.58 -4.46
C ASP A 35 8.28 -10.16 -5.40
N HIS A 36 7.35 -10.94 -4.84
CA HIS A 36 6.23 -11.53 -5.60
C HIS A 36 5.30 -10.46 -6.17
N VAL A 37 4.82 -9.53 -5.34
CA VAL A 37 3.91 -8.46 -5.75
C VAL A 37 4.58 -7.56 -6.80
N TRP A 38 5.84 -7.18 -6.57
CA TRP A 38 6.60 -6.33 -7.48
C TRP A 38 6.78 -6.99 -8.85
N THR A 39 7.13 -8.28 -8.87
CA THR A 39 7.29 -9.06 -10.11
C THR A 39 5.95 -9.25 -10.82
N ALA A 40 4.86 -9.47 -10.09
CA ALA A 40 3.51 -9.61 -10.65
C ALA A 40 3.03 -8.31 -11.35
N GLU A 41 3.49 -7.15 -10.89
CA GLU A 41 3.27 -5.85 -11.54
C GLU A 41 4.27 -5.57 -12.68
N GLY A 42 5.11 -6.54 -13.05
CA GLY A 42 6.08 -6.43 -14.15
C GLY A 42 7.31 -5.58 -13.83
N LEU A 43 7.53 -5.25 -12.55
CA LEU A 43 8.57 -4.33 -12.13
C LEU A 43 9.87 -5.05 -11.76
N ARG A 44 10.99 -4.33 -11.91
CA ARG A 44 12.32 -4.78 -11.46
C ARG A 44 12.77 -3.98 -10.25
N TRP A 45 13.70 -4.54 -9.49
CA TRP A 45 14.34 -3.89 -8.33
C TRP A 45 13.34 -3.50 -7.23
N PRO A 46 12.75 -4.50 -6.55
CA PRO A 46 11.83 -4.27 -5.44
C PRO A 46 12.51 -3.52 -4.28
N PRO A 47 11.74 -2.78 -3.46
CA PRO A 47 12.27 -2.18 -2.24
C PRO A 47 12.78 -3.27 -1.28
N ARG A 48 13.78 -2.92 -0.47
CA ARG A 48 14.30 -3.82 0.56
C ARG A 48 13.52 -3.67 1.86
N VAL A 49 13.11 -4.80 2.44
CA VAL A 49 12.48 -4.81 3.75
C VAL A 49 13.54 -4.64 4.84
N ARG A 50 13.31 -3.73 5.77
CA ARG A 50 14.20 -3.42 6.90
C ARG A 50 13.44 -3.48 8.22
N PRO A 51 14.07 -3.94 9.31
CA PRO A 51 13.42 -3.98 10.60
C PRO A 51 13.21 -2.57 11.15
N ARG A 52 12.05 -2.34 11.75
CA ARG A 52 11.69 -1.12 12.47
C ARG A 52 10.91 -1.48 13.73
N LYS A 53 11.09 -0.69 14.78
CA LYS A 53 10.18 -0.76 15.94
C LYS A 53 8.90 0.00 15.62
N ALA A 54 7.76 -0.69 15.71
CA ALA A 54 6.46 -0.05 15.62
C ALA A 54 6.32 1.02 16.70
N THR A 55 5.67 2.13 16.36
CA THR A 55 5.28 3.16 17.32
C THR A 55 3.76 3.22 17.41
N LYS A 56 3.23 3.99 18.37
CA LYS A 56 1.77 4.22 18.48
C LYS A 56 1.19 4.90 17.23
N VAL A 57 2.02 5.57 16.44
CA VAL A 57 1.61 6.42 15.31
C VAL A 57 1.91 5.76 13.97
N THR A 58 2.99 4.98 13.91
CA THR A 58 3.51 4.43 12.65
C THR A 58 3.88 2.97 12.86
N LEU A 59 3.12 2.09 12.19
CA LEU A 59 3.38 0.66 12.22
C LEU A 59 4.50 0.30 11.23
N ALA A 60 4.40 0.76 9.98
CA ALA A 60 5.37 0.55 8.92
C ALA A 60 5.55 1.84 8.08
N THR A 61 6.59 1.90 7.25
CA THR A 61 6.80 2.99 6.28
C THR A 61 7.42 2.49 4.99
N GLY A 62 6.83 2.82 3.86
CA GLY A 62 7.30 2.53 2.52
C GLY A 62 7.93 3.74 1.83
N SER A 63 8.97 3.46 1.07
CA SER A 63 9.61 4.39 0.12
C SER A 63 9.99 3.59 -1.12
N ARG A 64 10.42 4.27 -2.18
CA ARG A 64 10.87 3.60 -3.41
C ARG A 64 11.94 2.52 -3.16
N LEU A 65 12.82 2.74 -2.19
CA LEU A 65 14.00 1.92 -1.95
C LEU A 65 13.85 0.94 -0.78
N ALA A 66 12.99 1.24 0.18
CA ALA A 66 12.86 0.45 1.40
C ALA A 66 11.45 0.46 1.98
N ILE A 67 11.08 -0.68 2.58
CA ILE A 67 9.92 -0.81 3.46
C ILE A 67 10.44 -1.13 4.86
N GLU A 68 10.17 -0.27 5.83
CA GLU A 68 10.53 -0.48 7.23
C GLU A 68 9.34 -1.06 8.00
N ALA A 69 9.50 -2.24 8.58
CA ALA A 69 8.40 -3.01 9.18
C ALA A 69 8.76 -3.66 10.52
N PRO A 70 7.77 -3.89 11.41
CA PRO A 70 7.93 -4.64 12.65
C PRO A 70 8.04 -6.14 12.40
N ALA A 71 8.19 -6.92 13.48
CA ALA A 71 8.32 -8.38 13.42
C ALA A 71 7.16 -9.11 12.70
N SER A 72 5.99 -8.47 12.66
CA SER A 72 4.82 -8.93 11.92
C SER A 72 3.83 -7.79 11.68
N LEU A 73 3.10 -7.82 10.57
CA LEU A 73 1.98 -6.91 10.31
C LEU A 73 0.91 -7.59 9.43
N PRO A 74 -0.34 -7.07 9.41
CA PRO A 74 -1.37 -7.51 8.47
C PRO A 74 -0.91 -7.40 7.01
N THR A 75 -1.31 -8.34 6.16
CA THR A 75 -0.92 -8.34 4.74
C THR A 75 -1.34 -7.06 4.02
N TRP A 76 -2.57 -6.60 4.23
CA TRP A 76 -3.05 -5.34 3.64
C TRP A 76 -2.21 -4.11 4.02
N ILE A 77 -1.61 -4.06 5.22
CA ILE A 77 -0.68 -2.98 5.57
C ILE A 77 0.63 -3.13 4.79
N LEU A 78 1.12 -4.35 4.54
CA LEU A 78 2.30 -4.54 3.69
C LEU A 78 2.02 -4.06 2.25
N LEU A 79 0.83 -4.36 1.73
CA LEU A 79 0.39 -3.87 0.41
C LEU A 79 0.27 -2.34 0.37
N HIS A 80 -0.17 -1.71 1.46
CA HIS A 80 -0.17 -0.25 1.62
C HIS A 80 1.24 0.33 1.46
N GLU A 81 2.24 -0.26 2.14
CA GLU A 81 3.62 0.21 2.01
C GLU A 81 4.23 -0.07 0.63
N ILE A 82 3.83 -1.15 -0.04
CA ILE A 82 4.21 -1.42 -1.42
C ILE A 82 3.61 -0.37 -2.36
N ALA A 83 2.37 0.07 -2.14
CA ALA A 83 1.75 1.13 -2.93
C ALA A 83 2.48 2.48 -2.75
N HIS A 84 2.98 2.79 -1.55
CA HIS A 84 3.89 3.93 -1.35
C HIS A 84 5.16 3.75 -2.17
N ALA A 85 5.80 2.57 -2.10
CA ALA A 85 7.01 2.30 -2.87
C ALA A 85 6.81 2.42 -4.40
N MET A 86 5.61 2.12 -4.90
CA MET A 86 5.24 2.27 -6.31
C MET A 86 4.93 3.72 -6.71
N THR A 87 4.50 4.56 -5.77
CA THR A 87 4.11 5.95 -6.03
C THR A 87 5.12 6.99 -5.52
N SER A 88 6.29 6.53 -5.05
CA SER A 88 7.41 7.37 -4.64
C SER A 88 8.58 7.30 -5.61
N THR A 89 9.34 8.39 -5.70
CA THR A 89 10.62 8.46 -6.42
C THR A 89 11.79 8.16 -5.47
N ALA A 90 12.98 7.93 -6.02
CA ALA A 90 14.19 7.65 -5.22
C ALA A 90 14.64 8.88 -4.40
N GLU A 91 14.27 10.07 -4.85
CA GLU A 91 14.57 11.37 -4.24
C GLU A 91 13.62 11.72 -3.08
N GLY A 92 12.61 10.88 -2.83
CA GLY A 92 11.68 11.03 -1.69
C GLY A 92 10.39 11.77 -2.00
N SER A 93 10.17 12.19 -3.26
CA SER A 93 8.85 12.67 -3.70
C SER A 93 7.88 11.50 -3.77
N GLY A 94 6.59 11.74 -3.52
CA GLY A 94 5.57 10.69 -3.68
C GLY A 94 4.15 11.21 -3.62
N ALA A 95 3.19 10.37 -4.00
CA ALA A 95 1.78 10.72 -4.05
C ALA A 95 1.15 10.93 -2.65
N GLY A 96 1.82 10.49 -1.56
CA GLY A 96 1.18 10.32 -0.26
C GLY A 96 -0.06 9.45 -0.40
N HIS A 97 -1.14 9.75 0.33
CA HIS A 97 -2.45 9.10 0.10
C HIS A 97 -3.30 9.76 -0.99
N GLY A 98 -2.66 10.23 -2.06
CA GLY A 98 -3.33 10.81 -3.23
C GLY A 98 -4.08 9.76 -4.09
N PRO A 99 -4.83 10.20 -5.11
CA PRO A 99 -5.62 9.30 -5.95
C PRO A 99 -4.82 8.17 -6.61
N ASP A 100 -3.59 8.43 -7.03
CA ASP A 100 -2.74 7.40 -7.67
C ASP A 100 -2.29 6.33 -6.67
N PHE A 101 -1.96 6.73 -5.45
CA PHE A 101 -1.66 5.80 -4.37
C PHE A 101 -2.87 4.89 -4.10
N VAL A 102 -4.06 5.47 -3.94
CA VAL A 102 -5.28 4.69 -3.69
C VAL A 102 -5.60 3.79 -4.88
N GLY A 103 -5.36 4.27 -6.10
CA GLY A 103 -5.41 3.51 -7.35
C GLY A 103 -4.61 2.22 -7.31
N ILE A 104 -3.30 2.35 -7.07
CA ILE A 104 -2.39 1.21 -6.96
C ILE A 104 -2.80 0.31 -5.80
N TYR A 105 -3.10 0.86 -4.63
CA TYR A 105 -3.44 0.08 -3.46
C TYR A 105 -4.71 -0.78 -3.66
N VAL A 106 -5.77 -0.22 -4.27
CA VAL A 106 -6.97 -0.98 -4.64
C VAL A 106 -6.63 -2.12 -5.59
N ARG A 107 -5.82 -1.87 -6.63
CA ARG A 107 -5.37 -2.92 -7.56
C ARG A 107 -4.64 -4.05 -6.82
N LEU A 108 -3.77 -3.72 -5.87
CA LEU A 108 -3.06 -4.73 -5.06
C LEU A 108 -4.01 -5.54 -4.17
N LEU A 109 -4.98 -4.89 -3.53
CA LEU A 109 -5.99 -5.57 -2.71
C LEU A 109 -6.85 -6.54 -3.54
N VAL A 110 -7.29 -6.13 -4.72
CA VAL A 110 -8.05 -6.99 -5.63
C VAL A 110 -7.22 -8.19 -6.08
N ARG A 111 -5.96 -7.96 -6.50
CA ARG A 111 -5.11 -9.03 -7.03
C ARG A 111 -4.60 -10.01 -5.98
N HIS A 112 -4.17 -9.51 -4.83
CA HIS A 112 -3.44 -10.32 -3.85
C HIS A 112 -4.28 -10.71 -2.64
N CYS A 113 -5.29 -9.91 -2.27
CA CYS A 113 -6.27 -10.26 -1.23
C CYS A 113 -7.60 -10.76 -1.80
N ARG A 114 -7.77 -10.77 -3.13
CA ARG A 114 -9.00 -11.22 -3.83
C ARG A 114 -10.25 -10.48 -3.37
N LEU A 115 -10.10 -9.21 -3.00
CA LEU A 115 -11.24 -8.37 -2.64
C LEU A 115 -12.02 -7.95 -3.88
N ASP A 116 -13.32 -7.74 -3.71
CA ASP A 116 -14.21 -7.32 -4.79
C ASP A 116 -13.99 -5.86 -5.16
N GLN A 117 -13.72 -5.58 -6.44
CA GLN A 117 -13.38 -4.24 -6.91
C GLN A 117 -14.56 -3.27 -6.86
N GLU A 118 -15.78 -3.74 -7.18
CA GLU A 118 -16.98 -2.91 -7.19
C GLU A 118 -17.31 -2.46 -5.76
N MET A 119 -17.29 -3.37 -4.80
CA MET A 119 -17.44 -3.08 -3.38
C MET A 119 -16.39 -2.08 -2.86
N LEU A 120 -15.13 -2.23 -3.26
CA LEU A 120 -14.09 -1.27 -2.89
C LEU A 120 -14.38 0.13 -3.48
N ALA A 121 -14.79 0.21 -4.74
CA ALA A 121 -15.13 1.47 -5.38
C ALA A 121 -16.34 2.16 -4.70
N GLU A 122 -17.40 1.40 -4.38
CA GLU A 122 -18.57 1.90 -3.67
C GLU A 122 -18.23 2.43 -2.28
N THR A 123 -17.43 1.68 -1.51
CA THR A 123 -17.07 2.09 -0.14
C THR A 123 -16.09 3.26 -0.10
N LEU A 124 -15.21 3.39 -1.10
CA LEU A 124 -14.36 4.57 -1.29
C LEU A 124 -15.19 5.82 -1.63
N ALA A 125 -16.18 5.68 -2.53
CA ALA A 125 -17.10 6.76 -2.87
C ALA A 125 -17.91 7.20 -1.64
N ALA A 126 -18.46 6.25 -0.87
CA ALA A 126 -19.17 6.54 0.38
C ALA A 126 -18.28 7.22 1.44
N ALA A 127 -16.97 6.96 1.42
CA ALA A 127 -15.99 7.61 2.26
C ALA A 127 -15.45 8.93 1.65
N ALA A 128 -15.92 9.38 0.48
CA ALA A 128 -15.37 10.53 -0.23
C ALA A 128 -13.82 10.47 -0.39
N ILE A 129 -13.29 9.27 -0.67
CA ILE A 129 -11.89 9.03 -0.99
C ILE A 129 -11.77 8.94 -2.51
N LYS A 130 -10.95 9.82 -3.09
CA LYS A 130 -10.67 9.81 -4.53
C LYS A 130 -9.62 8.76 -4.84
N TRP A 131 -9.76 8.10 -5.97
CA TRP A 131 -8.79 7.14 -6.48
C TRP A 131 -8.72 7.21 -8.01
N ASN A 132 -7.57 6.84 -8.57
CA ASN A 132 -7.35 6.76 -10.01
C ASN A 132 -7.22 5.28 -10.41
N PRO A 133 -8.22 4.68 -11.09
CA PRO A 133 -8.15 3.27 -11.50
C PRO A 133 -7.02 2.99 -12.50
N GLU A 134 -6.58 4.02 -13.25
CA GLU A 134 -5.52 3.93 -14.26
C GLU A 134 -4.14 4.27 -13.68
N ALA A 135 -3.99 4.34 -12.35
CA ALA A 135 -2.73 4.70 -11.72
C ALA A 135 -1.62 3.69 -12.04
N THR A 136 -0.48 4.18 -12.52
CA THR A 136 0.73 3.38 -12.75
C THR A 136 1.84 3.80 -11.78
N PRO A 137 2.82 2.92 -11.50
CA PRO A 137 3.98 3.31 -10.69
C PRO A 137 4.65 4.57 -11.24
N SER A 138 4.96 5.52 -10.36
CA SER A 138 5.31 6.91 -10.74
C SER A 138 6.71 7.06 -11.36
N PHE A 139 7.55 6.03 -11.23
CA PHE A 139 8.90 5.98 -11.80
C PHE A 139 8.95 5.23 -13.13
N LEU A 140 7.80 4.82 -13.68
CA LEU A 140 7.72 4.39 -15.06
C LEU A 140 7.59 5.65 -15.91
N ASP A 141 8.51 5.84 -16.86
CA ASP A 141 8.40 6.96 -17.80
C ASP A 141 7.05 6.89 -18.52
N PRO A 142 6.37 8.03 -18.73
CA PRO A 142 5.24 8.06 -19.66
C PRO A 142 5.80 7.75 -21.05
N ASN A 143 5.36 6.63 -21.63
CA ASN A 143 5.63 6.29 -23.03
C ASN A 143 5.14 7.40 -23.96
#